data_AF-A0A919SHG4-F1
#
_entry.id   AF-A0A919SHG4-F1
#
_cell.length_a   1.000
_cell.length_b   1.000
_cell.length_c   1.000
_cell.angle_alpha   90.00
_cell.angle_beta   90.00
_cell.angle_gamma   90.00
#
_symmetry.space_group_name_H-M   'P 1'
#
loop_
_entity.id
_entity.type
_entity.pdbx_description
1 polymer ?
#
loop_
_entity_poly.entity_id
_entity_poly.type
_entity_poly.pdbx_seq_one_letter_code
_entity_poly.pdbx_strand_id
1 'polypeptide(L)'
;MTAGSSTAGFSTAGLDRLRGDSPAKRHNARTIAALTGNPGCSRRAVLDAAGVDKPRLAQHIGFPMGFGQSRFALARGNGFEAMLKADNCALLLSVLRDVLGLDTPSVSYDDLGDDDDATLGARHGRTRKLLAAAANAALVDHPLLTLDVAGRQVFLEPDLIAFQVEGKLHVVEIKSFAIVDGQADSAKVSAAAVQAAVYVLALRRLLAELGHDPALVSHDVVLVCPKDFSLTPAAEVIDVRKQLATLTRQLTRLASVSDLAAALPPGVSFDMAMPPADLVASLHAVEARYAPECLSTCELAVFCRHESAGHTAALGRPVRDALGGVETIAEVLELAAGTRTPTEEQVEAAALLQAAARLRAEIL
;
A
#
# COMPACT_ATOMS: atom_id res chain seq x y z
N MET A 1 2.18 16.59 38.21
CA MET A 1 3.41 15.87 37.82
C MET A 1 3.18 15.30 36.44
N THR A 2 3.65 16.02 35.43
CA THR A 2 3.45 15.74 34.01
C THR A 2 4.44 14.67 33.56
N ALA A 3 3.94 13.47 33.28
CA ALA A 3 4.71 12.43 32.62
C ALA A 3 4.91 12.82 31.15
N GLY A 4 6.11 13.33 30.83
CA GLY A 4 6.55 13.49 29.45
C GLY A 4 6.78 12.12 28.82
N SER A 5 5.94 11.77 27.85
CA SER A 5 6.16 10.65 26.95
C SER A 5 7.42 10.91 26.12
N SER A 6 8.53 10.29 26.50
CA SER A 6 9.77 10.24 25.72
C SER A 6 9.53 9.43 24.44
N THR A 7 9.28 10.11 23.33
CA THR A 7 9.47 9.53 22.00
C THR A 7 10.97 9.46 21.75
N ALA A 8 11.55 8.26 21.83
CA ALA A 8 12.91 8.03 21.33
C ALA A 8 12.98 8.57 19.89
N GLY A 9 13.86 9.55 19.66
CA GLY A 9 13.92 10.29 18.41
C GLY A 9 14.29 9.37 17.24
N PHE A 10 13.39 9.24 16.28
CA PHE A 10 13.69 8.62 15.00
C PHE A 10 14.76 9.45 14.28
N SER A 11 15.94 8.88 14.06
CA SER A 11 17.04 9.57 13.34
C SER A 11 16.89 9.37 11.84
N THR A 12 16.56 10.43 11.10
CA THR A 12 16.48 10.38 9.62
C THR A 12 17.85 10.34 8.96
N ALA A 13 18.92 10.72 9.65
CA ALA A 13 20.26 10.86 9.08
C ALA A 13 20.80 9.56 8.45
N GLY A 14 20.53 8.41 9.07
CA GLY A 14 20.92 7.10 8.53
C GLY A 14 20.15 6.69 7.28
N LEU A 15 18.94 7.23 7.09
CA LEU A 15 18.09 6.99 5.93
C LEU A 15 18.35 7.99 4.80
N ASP A 16 18.73 9.22 5.15
CA ASP A 16 19.07 10.27 4.19
C ASP A 16 20.37 9.93 3.44
N ARG A 17 21.38 9.36 4.12
CA ARG A 17 22.63 8.90 3.47
C ARG A 17 22.38 7.95 2.30
N LEU A 18 21.33 7.11 2.39
CA LEU A 18 21.02 6.09 1.40
C LEU A 18 20.50 6.68 0.09
N ARG A 19 20.21 7.98 0.02
CA ARG A 19 19.69 8.65 -1.19
C ARG A 19 20.65 9.68 -1.76
N GLY A 20 21.80 9.89 -1.10
CA GLY A 20 22.65 11.03 -1.37
C GLY A 20 21.87 12.34 -1.27
N ASP A 21 22.08 13.23 -2.24
CA ASP A 21 21.45 14.56 -2.28
C ASP A 21 20.03 14.56 -2.88
N SER A 22 19.52 13.40 -3.29
CA SER A 22 18.18 13.32 -3.88
C SER A 22 17.09 13.63 -2.85
N PRO A 23 16.04 14.39 -3.19
CA PRO A 23 14.91 14.62 -2.30
C PRO A 23 14.13 13.32 -2.06
N ALA A 24 13.42 13.25 -0.92
CA ALA A 24 12.69 12.04 -0.56
C ALA A 24 11.46 11.91 -1.46
N LYS A 25 11.28 10.74 -2.06
CA LYS A 25 10.02 10.43 -2.74
C LYS A 25 8.91 10.34 -1.69
N ARG A 26 7.90 11.20 -1.84
CA ARG A 26 6.75 11.21 -0.93
C ARG A 26 5.94 9.93 -1.07
N HIS A 27 5.45 9.44 0.06
CA HIS A 27 4.43 8.40 0.06
C HIS A 27 3.05 8.98 -0.28
N ASN A 28 2.20 8.12 -0.84
CA ASN A 28 0.77 8.35 -1.01
C ASN A 28 0.04 7.11 -0.50
N ALA A 29 -1.30 7.13 -0.47
CA ALA A 29 -2.07 6.00 0.04
C ALA A 29 -1.76 4.68 -0.67
N ARG A 30 -1.48 4.73 -1.99
CA ARG A 30 -1.11 3.55 -2.78
C ARG A 30 0.24 2.97 -2.35
N THR A 31 1.26 3.80 -2.19
CA THR A 31 2.60 3.32 -1.80
C THR A 31 2.62 2.83 -0.35
N ILE A 32 1.83 3.45 0.54
CA ILE A 32 1.64 2.99 1.93
C ILE A 32 0.88 1.66 1.95
N ALA A 33 -0.22 1.53 1.21
CA ALA A 33 -0.96 0.28 1.10
C ALA A 33 -0.05 -0.87 0.63
N ALA A 34 0.82 -0.58 -0.34
CA ALA A 34 1.72 -1.57 -0.91
C ALA A 34 2.76 -2.11 0.11
N LEU A 35 3.08 -1.39 1.20
CA LEU A 35 3.93 -1.88 2.29
C LEU A 35 3.39 -3.17 2.93
N THR A 36 2.07 -3.38 2.86
CA THR A 36 1.41 -4.56 3.45
C THR A 36 1.50 -5.81 2.56
N GLY A 37 1.82 -5.68 1.27
CA GLY A 37 1.82 -6.80 0.32
C GLY A 37 2.99 -7.77 0.50
N ASN A 38 4.14 -7.27 0.96
CA ASN A 38 5.31 -8.10 1.24
C ASN A 38 6.09 -7.57 2.45
N PRO A 39 5.54 -7.73 3.65
CA PRO A 39 6.13 -7.12 4.83
C PRO A 39 7.53 -7.66 5.09
N GLY A 40 7.78 -8.96 4.96
CA GLY A 40 9.08 -9.57 5.25
C GLY A 40 10.26 -9.15 4.35
N CYS A 41 10.11 -8.21 3.41
CA CYS A 41 11.18 -7.79 2.51
C CYS A 41 11.99 -6.61 3.07
N SER A 42 13.22 -6.89 3.53
CA SER A 42 14.16 -5.90 4.07
C SER A 42 14.54 -4.83 3.04
N ARG A 43 14.88 -5.24 1.80
CA ARG A 43 15.20 -4.33 0.70
C ARG A 43 14.10 -3.30 0.47
N ARG A 44 12.85 -3.76 0.40
CA ARG A 44 11.70 -2.87 0.23
C ARG A 44 11.56 -1.92 1.42
N ALA A 45 11.61 -2.44 2.64
CA ALA A 45 11.46 -1.64 3.86
C ALA A 45 12.51 -0.53 3.94
N VAL A 46 13.78 -0.82 3.65
CA VAL A 46 14.88 0.16 3.61
C VAL A 46 14.64 1.23 2.55
N LEU A 47 14.30 0.85 1.32
CA LEU A 47 14.09 1.80 0.23
C LEU A 47 12.86 2.69 0.44
N ASP A 48 11.77 2.12 0.97
CA ASP A 48 10.56 2.84 1.34
C ASP A 48 10.84 3.82 2.49
N ALA A 49 11.47 3.36 3.58
CA ALA A 49 11.83 4.22 4.71
C ALA A 49 12.81 5.33 4.31
N ALA A 50 13.78 5.01 3.46
CA ALA A 50 14.70 5.99 2.92
C ALA A 50 13.94 7.02 2.08
N GLY A 51 12.90 6.63 1.33
CA GLY A 51 12.21 7.49 0.37
C GLY A 51 12.93 7.52 -0.98
N VAL A 52 13.49 6.39 -1.40
CA VAL A 52 14.15 6.23 -2.70
C VAL A 52 13.10 6.24 -3.81
N ASP A 53 13.36 6.96 -4.91
CA ASP A 53 12.54 6.88 -6.12
C ASP A 53 12.79 5.54 -6.83
N LYS A 54 12.12 4.50 -6.36
CA LYS A 54 12.23 3.13 -6.87
C LYS A 54 11.92 3.02 -8.38
N PRO A 55 10.89 3.69 -8.96
CA PRO A 55 10.72 3.73 -10.41
C PRO A 55 11.97 4.21 -11.15
N ARG A 56 12.55 5.35 -10.72
CA ARG A 56 13.73 5.92 -11.35
C ARG A 56 14.96 5.02 -11.15
N LEU A 57 15.12 4.45 -9.96
CA LEU A 57 16.17 3.48 -9.66
C LEU A 57 16.07 2.27 -10.60
N ALA A 58 14.88 1.64 -10.68
CA ALA A 58 14.61 0.48 -11.53
C ALA A 58 14.91 0.77 -13.01
N GLN A 59 14.50 1.94 -13.52
CA GLN A 59 14.81 2.38 -14.88
C GLN A 59 16.32 2.52 -15.10
N HIS A 60 17.02 3.14 -14.16
CA HIS A 60 18.45 3.42 -14.29
C HIS A 60 19.32 2.16 -14.25
N ILE A 61 18.92 1.13 -13.51
CA ILE A 61 19.60 -0.17 -13.49
C ILE A 61 19.14 -1.11 -14.63
N GLY A 62 18.30 -0.63 -15.56
CA GLY A 62 17.87 -1.41 -16.74
C GLY A 62 16.71 -2.37 -16.50
N PHE A 63 15.97 -2.24 -15.39
CA PHE A 63 14.81 -3.06 -15.05
C PHE A 63 13.53 -2.22 -14.88
N PRO A 64 13.12 -1.41 -15.88
CA PRO A 64 11.94 -0.57 -15.76
C PRO A 64 10.68 -1.42 -15.54
N MET A 65 9.87 -1.03 -14.55
CA MET A 65 8.55 -1.61 -14.35
C MET A 65 7.49 -0.83 -15.13
N GLY A 66 6.70 -1.55 -15.92
CA GLY A 66 5.54 -1.00 -16.62
C GLY A 66 4.32 -0.87 -15.72
N PHE A 67 4.31 0.04 -14.75
CA PHE A 67 3.06 0.45 -14.09
C PHE A 67 2.35 1.48 -14.96
N GLY A 68 1.73 1.03 -16.05
CA GLY A 68 0.94 1.89 -16.94
C GLY A 68 -0.55 1.60 -16.78
N GLN A 69 -1.32 2.55 -16.24
CA GLN A 69 -2.76 2.54 -16.48
C GLN A 69 -3.01 2.99 -17.93
N SER A 70 -3.91 2.30 -18.63
CA SER A 70 -4.32 2.72 -19.97
C SER A 70 -4.80 4.17 -19.94
N ARG A 71 -4.37 5.00 -20.90
CA ARG A 71 -4.88 6.39 -21.06
C ARG A 71 -6.40 6.43 -21.11
N PHE A 72 -7.01 5.39 -21.68
CA PHE A 72 -8.45 5.23 -21.72
C PHE A 72 -9.04 4.90 -20.35
N ALA A 73 -8.38 4.07 -19.54
CA ALA A 73 -8.80 3.80 -18.17
C ALA A 73 -8.69 5.04 -17.26
N LEU A 74 -7.65 5.85 -17.46
CA LEU A 74 -7.50 7.15 -16.78
C LEU A 74 -8.62 8.12 -17.19
N ALA A 75 -8.82 8.34 -18.49
CA ALA A 75 -9.87 9.24 -18.97
C ALA A 75 -11.27 8.81 -18.52
N ARG A 76 -11.55 7.50 -18.56
CA ARG A 76 -12.82 6.94 -18.05
C ARG A 76 -12.97 7.16 -16.54
N GLY A 77 -11.91 6.95 -15.77
CA GLY A 77 -11.90 7.18 -14.32
C GLY A 77 -12.20 8.63 -13.98
N ASN A 78 -11.46 9.56 -14.59
CA ASN A 78 -11.68 11.00 -14.39
C ASN A 78 -13.09 11.43 -14.82
N GLY A 79 -13.60 10.87 -15.92
CA GLY A 79 -14.98 11.14 -16.36
C GLY A 79 -16.04 10.63 -15.39
N PHE A 80 -15.83 9.45 -14.80
CA PHE A 80 -16.73 8.89 -13.79
C PHE A 80 -16.70 9.71 -12.49
N GLU A 81 -15.53 10.11 -12.04
CA GLU A 81 -15.37 10.97 -10.86
C GLU A 81 -15.99 12.35 -11.07
N ALA A 82 -15.70 13.01 -12.20
CA ALA A 82 -16.29 14.30 -12.53
C ALA A 82 -17.83 14.25 -12.61
N MET A 83 -18.39 13.15 -13.14
CA MET A 83 -19.83 12.92 -13.16
C MET A 83 -20.40 12.76 -11.74
N LEU A 84 -19.71 12.05 -10.83
CA LEU A 84 -20.12 11.91 -9.44
C LEU A 84 -20.09 13.22 -8.66
N LYS A 85 -19.09 14.07 -8.93
CA LYS A 85 -18.85 15.35 -8.25
C LYS A 85 -19.69 16.52 -8.82
N ALA A 86 -20.28 16.35 -10.00
CA ALA A 86 -21.17 17.34 -10.62
C ALA A 86 -22.40 17.66 -9.75
N ASP A 87 -23.01 18.83 -9.99
CA ASP A 87 -24.26 19.26 -9.36
C ASP A 87 -24.27 19.13 -7.82
N ASN A 88 -23.18 19.60 -7.18
CA ASN A 88 -22.96 19.47 -5.72
C ASN A 88 -23.06 18.02 -5.23
N CYS A 89 -22.46 17.08 -5.96
CA CYS A 89 -22.44 15.66 -5.64
C CYS A 89 -23.82 14.99 -5.56
N ALA A 90 -24.85 15.50 -6.26
CA ALA A 90 -26.22 14.97 -6.16
C ALA A 90 -26.32 13.46 -6.46
N LEU A 91 -25.60 12.99 -7.50
CA LEU A 91 -25.57 11.58 -7.88
C LEU A 91 -24.78 10.72 -6.89
N LEU A 92 -23.70 11.25 -6.31
CA LEU A 92 -22.94 10.57 -5.28
C LEU A 92 -23.77 10.44 -3.99
N LEU A 93 -24.45 11.52 -3.58
CA LEU A 93 -25.34 11.54 -2.42
C LEU A 93 -26.50 10.54 -2.55
N SER A 94 -27.03 10.32 -3.75
CA SER A 94 -28.12 9.35 -3.92
C SER A 94 -27.67 7.92 -3.64
N VAL A 95 -26.50 7.49 -4.13
CA VAL A 95 -25.98 6.14 -3.84
C VAL A 95 -25.46 6.00 -2.41
N LEU A 96 -24.91 7.08 -1.82
CA LEU A 96 -24.49 7.06 -0.41
C LEU A 96 -25.67 6.98 0.55
N ARG A 97 -26.83 7.58 0.20
CA ARG A 97 -28.06 7.52 1.01
C ARG A 97 -28.52 6.10 1.25
N ASP A 98 -28.54 5.29 0.19
CA ASP A 98 -29.04 3.92 0.26
C ASP A 98 -28.18 3.05 1.18
N VAL A 99 -26.85 3.23 1.14
CA VAL A 99 -25.92 2.37 1.88
C VAL A 99 -25.58 2.88 3.28
N LEU A 100 -25.63 4.19 3.50
CA LEU A 100 -25.35 4.79 4.81
C LEU A 100 -26.62 5.11 5.61
N GLY A 101 -27.82 5.07 5.02
CA GLY A 101 -29.06 5.42 5.73
C GLY A 101 -29.14 6.92 6.07
N LEU A 102 -28.78 7.79 5.13
CA LEU A 102 -28.83 9.25 5.34
C LEU A 102 -30.29 9.76 5.33
N ASP A 103 -30.81 10.12 6.50
CA ASP A 103 -32.20 10.60 6.67
C ASP A 103 -32.42 12.06 6.18
N THR A 104 -31.36 12.86 6.06
CA THR A 104 -31.48 14.30 5.74
C THR A 104 -31.56 14.55 4.21
N PRO A 105 -32.51 15.37 3.73
CA PRO A 105 -32.67 15.70 2.32
C PRO A 105 -31.54 16.57 1.74
N SER A 106 -30.70 17.18 2.57
CA SER A 106 -29.50 17.91 2.15
C SER A 106 -28.33 17.65 3.10
N VAL A 107 -27.14 17.59 2.54
CA VAL A 107 -25.85 17.47 3.22
C VAL A 107 -25.01 18.66 2.73
N SER A 108 -24.26 19.34 3.61
CA SER A 108 -23.37 20.41 3.11
C SER A 108 -22.25 19.80 2.27
N TYR A 109 -21.73 20.57 1.32
CA TYR A 109 -20.62 20.14 0.48
C TYR A 109 -19.51 21.18 0.58
N ASP A 110 -18.33 20.75 1.02
CA ASP A 110 -17.15 21.57 1.20
C ASP A 110 -16.01 21.01 0.34
N ASP A 111 -15.68 21.71 -0.75
CA ASP A 111 -14.52 21.41 -1.58
C ASP A 111 -13.29 22.20 -1.11
N LEU A 112 -12.25 21.47 -0.71
CA LEU A 112 -11.01 22.07 -0.22
C LEU A 112 -9.98 22.35 -1.32
N GLY A 113 -10.30 21.99 -2.57
CA GLY A 113 -9.55 22.31 -3.78
C GLY A 113 -8.36 21.39 -4.09
N ASP A 114 -7.85 21.57 -5.31
CA ASP A 114 -6.92 20.65 -5.98
C ASP A 114 -5.46 20.64 -5.46
N ASP A 115 -4.73 19.66 -5.98
CA ASP A 115 -3.33 19.32 -5.71
C ASP A 115 -2.32 20.37 -6.20
N ASP A 116 -2.18 21.47 -5.47
CA ASP A 116 -0.99 22.32 -5.55
C ASP A 116 -0.09 22.11 -4.32
N ASP A 117 1.13 21.62 -4.56
CA ASP A 117 2.18 21.40 -3.57
C ASP A 117 2.46 22.64 -2.70
N ALA A 118 2.32 23.84 -3.27
CA ALA A 118 2.51 25.10 -2.54
C ALA A 118 1.40 25.35 -1.49
N THR A 119 0.26 24.69 -1.62
CA THR A 119 -0.95 24.92 -0.81
C THR A 119 -1.22 23.82 0.21
N LEU A 120 -0.47 22.72 0.22
CA LEU A 120 -0.73 21.55 1.07
C LEU A 120 -0.89 21.91 2.55
N GLY A 121 0.02 22.71 3.11
CA GLY A 121 -0.08 23.14 4.51
C GLY A 121 -1.36 23.93 4.81
N ALA A 122 -1.77 24.82 3.89
CA ALA A 122 -2.99 25.59 4.01
C ALA A 122 -4.26 24.72 3.84
N ARG A 123 -4.26 23.76 2.90
CA ARG A 123 -5.35 22.80 2.67
C ARG A 123 -5.50 21.84 3.85
N HIS A 124 -4.40 21.35 4.41
CA HIS A 124 -4.42 20.58 5.66
C HIS A 124 -5.01 21.42 6.80
N GLY A 125 -4.59 22.69 6.96
CA GLY A 125 -5.15 23.61 7.95
C GLY A 125 -6.66 23.81 7.81
N ARG A 126 -7.19 23.94 6.59
CA ARG A 126 -8.64 24.01 6.31
C ARG A 126 -9.34 22.70 6.67
N THR A 127 -8.77 21.56 6.29
CA THR A 127 -9.28 20.21 6.63
C THR A 127 -9.41 20.06 8.15
N ARG A 128 -8.36 20.43 8.91
CA ARG A 128 -8.38 20.40 10.38
C ARG A 128 -9.49 21.25 10.97
N LYS A 129 -9.68 22.49 10.48
CA LYS A 129 -10.72 23.40 10.97
C LYS A 129 -12.11 22.86 10.73
N LEU A 130 -12.35 22.31 9.54
CA LEU A 130 -13.65 21.72 9.17
C LEU A 130 -13.98 20.51 10.05
N LEU A 131 -13.02 19.60 10.25
CA LEU A 131 -13.21 18.41 11.08
C LEU A 131 -13.29 18.71 12.59
N ALA A 132 -12.67 19.79 13.07
CA ALA A 132 -12.76 20.22 14.46
C ALA A 132 -14.15 20.81 14.82
N ALA A 133 -14.86 21.36 13.84
CA ALA A 133 -16.19 21.95 14.04
C ALA A 133 -17.32 20.90 14.17
N ALA A 134 -16.97 19.60 14.15
CA ALA A 134 -17.82 18.41 14.19
C ALA A 134 -19.23 18.64 14.76
N ALA A 135 -20.22 18.86 13.88
CA ALA A 135 -21.62 18.94 14.32
C ALA A 135 -22.71 18.64 13.27
N ASN A 136 -22.45 18.68 11.94
CA ASN A 136 -23.52 18.44 10.94
C ASN A 136 -23.03 17.68 9.70
N ALA A 137 -23.90 16.83 9.13
CA ALA A 137 -23.63 16.03 7.94
C ALA A 137 -23.04 16.87 6.79
N ALA A 138 -21.83 16.54 6.37
CA ALA A 138 -21.07 17.24 5.34
C ALA A 138 -20.28 16.26 4.46
N LEU A 139 -20.32 16.46 3.16
CA LEU A 139 -19.37 15.88 2.23
C LEU A 139 -18.14 16.79 2.15
N VAL A 140 -16.97 16.23 2.44
CA VAL A 140 -15.69 16.94 2.32
C VAL A 140 -14.95 16.37 1.12
N ASP A 141 -14.81 17.18 0.08
CA ASP A 141 -14.04 16.85 -1.11
C ASP A 141 -12.60 17.36 -1.01
N HIS A 142 -11.66 16.59 -1.55
CA HIS A 142 -10.22 16.79 -1.48
C HIS A 142 -9.67 17.12 -0.06
N PRO A 143 -10.08 16.40 1.01
CA PRO A 143 -9.51 16.59 2.32
C PRO A 143 -8.03 16.22 2.32
N LEU A 144 -7.22 16.96 3.07
CA LEU A 144 -5.80 16.65 3.20
C LEU A 144 -5.48 16.18 4.61
N LEU A 145 -5.22 14.88 4.72
CA LEU A 145 -4.84 14.19 5.95
C LEU A 145 -3.32 14.02 6.03
N THR A 146 -2.83 13.63 7.21
CA THR A 146 -1.41 13.35 7.42
C THR A 146 -1.20 12.00 8.11
N LEU A 147 -0.06 11.37 7.82
CA LEU A 147 0.39 10.16 8.49
C LEU A 147 1.91 10.17 8.61
N ASP A 148 2.46 9.60 9.69
CA ASP A 148 3.90 9.39 9.79
C ASP A 148 4.28 8.06 9.14
N VAL A 149 5.25 8.11 8.23
CA VAL A 149 5.83 6.94 7.56
C VAL A 149 7.35 7.05 7.70
N ALA A 150 7.96 6.10 8.42
CA ALA A 150 9.40 6.11 8.71
C ALA A 150 9.89 7.47 9.22
N GLY A 151 9.23 8.00 10.26
CA GLY A 151 9.57 9.27 10.90
C GLY A 151 9.35 10.53 10.06
N ARG A 152 8.75 10.41 8.87
CA ARG A 152 8.37 11.56 8.04
C ARG A 152 6.86 11.68 7.95
N GLN A 153 6.36 12.88 8.15
CA GLN A 153 4.96 13.18 7.90
C GLN A 153 4.72 13.28 6.40
N VAL A 154 3.69 12.58 5.91
CA VAL A 154 3.26 12.61 4.51
C VAL A 154 1.81 13.08 4.42
N PHE A 155 1.51 13.81 3.36
CA PHE A 155 0.15 14.24 3.04
C PHE A 155 -0.59 13.16 2.26
N LEU A 156 -1.86 12.96 2.60
CA LEU A 156 -2.74 11.96 2.02
C LEU A 156 -4.06 12.61 1.65
N GLU A 157 -4.48 12.40 0.41
CA GLU A 157 -5.72 12.93 -0.14
C GLU A 157 -6.67 11.76 -0.41
N PRO A 158 -7.68 11.54 0.46
CA PRO A 158 -8.83 10.71 0.13
C PRO A 158 -9.66 11.37 -0.97
N ASP A 159 -10.33 10.56 -1.79
CA ASP A 159 -11.23 11.07 -2.84
C ASP A 159 -12.41 11.83 -2.22
N LEU A 160 -12.92 11.37 -1.07
CA LEU A 160 -14.01 12.01 -0.32
C LEU A 160 -14.04 11.52 1.14
N ILE A 161 -14.38 12.41 2.08
CA ILE A 161 -14.79 12.02 3.43
C ILE A 161 -16.25 12.41 3.62
N ALA A 162 -17.11 11.44 3.94
CA ALA A 162 -18.50 11.71 4.30
C ALA A 162 -18.63 11.83 5.83
N PHE A 163 -19.20 12.94 6.30
CA PHE A 163 -19.51 13.15 7.71
C PHE A 163 -20.99 12.86 8.03
N GLN A 164 -21.12 12.08 9.11
CA GLN A 164 -22.24 11.80 10.01
C GLN A 164 -23.51 11.17 9.46
N VAL A 165 -23.52 9.84 9.51
CA VAL A 165 -24.71 9.09 9.97
C VAL A 165 -24.47 8.65 11.41
N GLU A 166 -25.43 8.89 12.31
CA GLU A 166 -25.39 8.45 13.72
C GLU A 166 -24.13 8.86 14.54
N GLY A 167 -23.43 9.93 14.16
CA GLY A 167 -22.21 10.35 14.86
C GLY A 167 -20.90 9.79 14.29
N LYS A 168 -20.93 9.07 13.16
CA LYS A 168 -19.73 8.46 12.57
C LYS A 168 -19.27 9.09 11.25
N LEU A 169 -17.95 9.15 11.08
CA LEU A 169 -17.23 9.52 9.88
C LEU A 169 -16.97 8.30 9.01
N HIS A 170 -17.28 8.38 7.72
CA HIS A 170 -17.03 7.33 6.75
C HIS A 170 -16.07 7.83 5.65
N VAL A 171 -15.06 7.02 5.34
CA VAL A 171 -14.24 7.24 4.15
C VAL A 171 -15.00 6.71 2.95
N VAL A 172 -15.07 7.50 1.89
CA VAL A 172 -15.70 7.13 0.61
C VAL A 172 -14.61 7.12 -0.47
N GLU A 173 -14.36 5.95 -1.04
CA GLU A 173 -13.36 5.76 -2.08
C GLU A 173 -14.05 5.62 -3.44
N ILE A 174 -13.68 6.47 -4.40
CA ILE A 174 -14.19 6.39 -5.77
C ILE A 174 -13.19 5.57 -6.58
N LYS A 175 -13.66 4.54 -7.29
CA LYS A 175 -12.81 3.69 -8.12
C LYS A 175 -13.44 3.44 -9.48
N SER A 176 -12.60 3.34 -10.50
CA SER A 176 -13.01 3.24 -11.90
C SER A 176 -13.16 1.80 -12.42
N PHE A 177 -12.93 0.78 -11.57
CA PHE A 177 -13.20 -0.61 -11.93
C PHE A 177 -14.68 -0.93 -11.72
N ALA A 178 -15.26 -1.71 -12.61
CA ALA A 178 -16.68 -2.03 -12.57
C ALA A 178 -17.01 -3.15 -11.57
N ILE A 179 -18.21 -3.06 -10.99
CA ILE A 179 -18.92 -4.17 -10.36
C ILE A 179 -19.82 -4.78 -11.43
N VAL A 180 -19.46 -5.97 -11.93
CA VAL A 180 -20.16 -6.68 -13.00
C VAL A 180 -21.02 -7.78 -12.41
N ASP A 181 -22.33 -7.75 -12.64
CA ASP A 181 -23.28 -8.74 -12.10
C ASP A 181 -23.18 -8.92 -10.58
N GLY A 182 -22.92 -7.81 -9.87
CA GLY A 182 -22.73 -7.80 -8.40
C GLY A 182 -21.37 -8.32 -7.94
N GLN A 183 -20.43 -8.58 -8.85
CA GLN A 183 -19.07 -9.03 -8.53
C GLN A 183 -18.03 -8.07 -9.08
N ALA A 184 -17.03 -7.74 -8.25
CA ALA A 184 -15.85 -7.01 -8.68
C ALA A 184 -14.61 -7.90 -8.59
N ASP A 185 -13.58 -7.55 -9.35
CA ASP A 185 -12.27 -8.18 -9.26
C ASP A 185 -11.76 -8.10 -7.80
N SER A 186 -11.60 -9.26 -7.18
CA SER A 186 -11.27 -9.37 -5.75
C SER A 186 -9.90 -8.75 -5.43
N ALA A 187 -8.95 -8.77 -6.37
CA ALA A 187 -7.65 -8.14 -6.19
C ALA A 187 -7.78 -6.60 -6.20
N LYS A 188 -8.63 -6.04 -7.06
CA LYS A 188 -8.92 -4.60 -7.08
C LYS A 188 -9.68 -4.14 -5.84
N VAL A 189 -10.69 -4.90 -5.41
CA VAL A 189 -11.42 -4.62 -4.16
C VAL A 189 -10.47 -4.69 -2.96
N SER A 190 -9.62 -5.73 -2.89
CA SER A 190 -8.64 -5.84 -1.81
C SER A 190 -7.65 -4.68 -1.82
N ALA A 191 -7.17 -4.25 -2.98
CA ALA A 191 -6.27 -3.09 -3.08
C ALA A 191 -6.96 -1.81 -2.61
N ALA A 192 -8.20 -1.57 -3.05
CA ALA A 192 -8.99 -0.41 -2.64
C ALA A 192 -9.29 -0.42 -1.13
N ALA A 193 -9.61 -1.59 -0.54
CA ALA A 193 -9.82 -1.74 0.89
C ALA A 193 -8.57 -1.40 1.71
N VAL A 194 -7.37 -1.79 1.25
CA VAL A 194 -6.12 -1.42 1.92
C VAL A 194 -5.84 0.07 1.78
N GLN A 195 -6.09 0.68 0.62
CA GLN A 195 -5.97 2.14 0.46
C GLN A 195 -6.94 2.90 1.37
N ALA A 196 -8.21 2.50 1.40
CA ALA A 196 -9.22 3.08 2.29
C ALA A 196 -8.81 2.99 3.77
N ALA A 197 -8.21 1.86 4.18
CA ALA A 197 -7.67 1.70 5.53
C ALA A 197 -6.57 2.71 5.87
N VAL A 198 -5.78 3.16 4.89
CA VAL A 198 -4.79 4.24 5.07
C VAL A 198 -5.48 5.54 5.44
N TYR A 199 -6.56 5.89 4.74
CA TYR A 199 -7.31 7.11 5.01
C TYR A 199 -8.09 7.04 6.33
N VAL A 200 -8.69 5.90 6.67
CA VAL A 200 -9.32 5.68 7.99
C VAL A 200 -8.28 5.87 9.10
N LEU A 201 -7.09 5.30 8.95
CA LEU A 201 -6.01 5.46 9.94
C LEU A 201 -5.57 6.93 10.08
N ALA A 202 -5.36 7.62 8.96
CA ALA A 202 -4.96 9.03 8.95
C ALA A 202 -6.04 9.94 9.57
N LEU A 203 -7.32 9.68 9.29
CA LEU A 203 -8.43 10.44 9.85
C LEU A 203 -8.60 10.18 11.36
N ARG A 204 -8.47 8.93 11.81
CA ARG A 204 -8.47 8.58 13.24
C ARG A 204 -7.38 9.32 14.01
N ARG A 205 -6.19 9.39 13.42
CA ARG A 205 -5.07 10.12 14.00
C ARG A 205 -5.37 11.61 14.09
N LEU A 206 -5.90 12.20 13.02
CA LEU A 206 -6.27 13.62 13.02
C LEU A 206 -7.33 13.93 14.10
N LEU A 207 -8.35 13.08 14.26
CA LEU A 207 -9.34 13.27 15.33
C LEU A 207 -8.72 13.19 16.73
N ALA A 208 -7.84 12.21 16.97
CA ALA A 208 -7.09 12.14 18.24
C ALA A 208 -6.28 13.42 18.51
N GLU A 209 -5.59 13.94 17.50
CA GLU A 209 -4.81 15.20 17.61
C GLU A 209 -5.70 16.42 17.90
N LEU A 210 -6.97 16.39 17.48
CA LEU A 210 -7.96 17.41 17.77
C LEU A 210 -8.69 17.19 19.11
N GLY A 211 -8.38 16.10 19.84
CA GLY A 211 -8.99 15.77 21.13
C GLY A 211 -10.34 15.04 21.04
N HIS A 212 -10.71 14.54 19.86
CA HIS A 212 -11.90 13.73 19.66
C HIS A 212 -11.60 12.23 19.77
N ASP A 213 -12.65 11.42 20.01
CA ASP A 213 -12.53 9.96 20.00
C ASP A 213 -12.27 9.43 18.58
N PRO A 214 -11.16 8.73 18.31
CA PRO A 214 -10.91 8.09 17.02
C PRO A 214 -11.98 7.08 16.59
N ALA A 215 -12.74 6.51 17.54
CA ALA A 215 -13.83 5.57 17.23
C ALA A 215 -14.99 6.22 16.49
N LEU A 216 -15.04 7.56 16.42
CA LEU A 216 -15.95 8.30 15.55
C LEU A 216 -15.68 8.01 14.07
N VAL A 217 -14.48 7.57 13.69
CA VAL A 217 -14.21 7.11 12.32
C VAL A 217 -14.58 5.63 12.18
N SER A 218 -15.58 5.36 11.36
CA SER A 218 -16.00 4.00 11.04
C SER A 218 -14.87 3.21 10.37
N HIS A 219 -14.85 1.90 10.62
CA HIS A 219 -14.04 0.95 9.83
C HIS A 219 -14.79 0.41 8.61
N ASP A 220 -16.09 0.72 8.53
CA ASP A 220 -16.92 0.43 7.37
C ASP A 220 -16.78 1.61 6.42
N VAL A 221 -16.05 1.38 5.32
CA VAL A 221 -15.79 2.38 4.28
C VAL A 221 -16.70 2.10 3.08
N VAL A 222 -17.01 3.13 2.31
CA VAL A 222 -17.86 2.98 1.13
C VAL A 222 -16.98 2.98 -0.12
N LEU A 223 -17.10 1.95 -0.93
CA LEU A 223 -16.54 1.94 -2.28
C LEU A 223 -17.62 2.34 -3.28
N VAL A 224 -17.35 3.37 -4.08
CA VAL A 224 -18.21 3.80 -5.17
C VAL A 224 -17.56 3.44 -6.49
N CYS A 225 -18.23 2.58 -7.26
CA CYS A 225 -17.72 2.01 -8.50
C CYS A 225 -18.79 2.09 -9.61
N PRO A 226 -18.41 2.12 -10.90
CA PRO A 226 -19.36 1.92 -11.98
C PRO A 226 -20.03 0.55 -11.89
N LYS A 227 -21.33 0.52 -12.14
CA LYS A 227 -22.13 -0.71 -12.26
C LYS A 227 -22.09 -1.22 -13.70
N ASP A 228 -21.76 -2.50 -13.83
CA ASP A 228 -21.65 -3.23 -15.09
C ASP A 228 -20.75 -2.50 -16.11
N PHE A 229 -21.23 -2.29 -17.33
CA PHE A 229 -20.51 -1.56 -18.37
C PHE A 229 -21.00 -0.11 -18.54
N SER A 230 -21.78 0.39 -17.57
CA SER A 230 -22.38 1.72 -17.60
C SER A 230 -21.56 2.73 -16.78
N LEU A 231 -21.96 4.00 -16.80
CA LEU A 231 -21.51 5.01 -15.84
C LEU A 231 -22.46 5.14 -14.64
N THR A 232 -23.45 4.25 -14.49
CA THR A 232 -24.31 4.25 -13.31
C THR A 232 -23.48 3.86 -12.09
N PRO A 233 -23.42 4.68 -11.03
CA PRO A 233 -22.66 4.33 -9.85
C PRO A 233 -23.39 3.29 -9.00
N ALA A 234 -22.61 2.46 -8.33
CA ALA A 234 -23.02 1.59 -7.24
C ALA A 234 -22.10 1.86 -6.05
N ALA A 235 -22.68 1.90 -4.85
CA ALA A 235 -21.95 2.05 -3.61
C ALA A 235 -22.05 0.73 -2.82
N GLU A 236 -20.94 0.30 -2.23
CA GLU A 236 -20.86 -0.91 -1.41
C GLU A 236 -20.07 -0.63 -0.14
N VAL A 237 -20.55 -1.15 0.99
CA VAL A 237 -19.87 -1.02 2.28
C VAL A 237 -18.91 -2.18 2.47
N ILE A 238 -17.65 -1.87 2.81
CA ILE A 238 -16.62 -2.87 3.09
C ILE A 238 -15.97 -2.63 4.46
N ASP A 239 -15.82 -3.72 5.22
CA ASP A 239 -15.12 -3.73 6.51
C ASP A 239 -13.61 -3.79 6.30
N VAL A 240 -12.88 -2.79 6.82
CA VAL A 240 -11.41 -2.70 6.70
C VAL A 240 -10.64 -3.00 7.99
N ARG A 241 -11.24 -3.62 9.01
CA ARG A 241 -10.57 -3.91 10.30
C ARG A 241 -9.30 -4.74 10.14
N LYS A 242 -9.33 -5.75 9.28
CA LYS A 242 -8.16 -6.62 9.01
C LYS A 242 -7.02 -5.84 8.37
N GLN A 243 -7.35 -4.95 7.44
CA GLN A 243 -6.42 -4.08 6.71
C GLN A 243 -5.82 -3.06 7.66
N LEU A 244 -6.64 -2.42 8.52
CA LEU A 244 -6.19 -1.51 9.57
C LEU A 244 -5.19 -2.19 10.51
N ALA A 245 -5.52 -3.35 11.05
CA ALA A 245 -4.63 -4.09 11.95
C ALA A 245 -3.29 -4.43 11.29
N THR A 246 -3.32 -4.80 10.01
CA THR A 246 -2.10 -5.12 9.24
C THR A 246 -1.29 -3.86 8.97
N LEU A 247 -1.94 -2.77 8.54
CA LEU A 247 -1.31 -1.49 8.25
C LEU A 247 -0.63 -0.90 9.49
N THR A 248 -1.31 -0.87 10.64
CA THR A 248 -0.74 -0.38 11.90
C THR A 248 0.52 -1.15 12.26
N ARG A 249 0.49 -2.49 12.22
CA ARG A 249 1.68 -3.33 12.47
C ARG A 249 2.82 -3.00 11.50
N GLN A 250 2.51 -2.78 10.22
CA GLN A 250 3.53 -2.47 9.23
C GLN A 250 4.16 -1.11 9.43
N LEU A 251 3.39 -0.07 9.75
CA LEU A 251 3.91 1.26 10.02
C LEU A 251 4.77 1.28 11.28
N THR A 252 4.36 0.58 12.35
CA THR A 252 5.19 0.41 13.56
C THR A 252 6.52 -0.26 13.25
N ARG A 253 6.51 -1.32 12.43
CA ARG A 253 7.75 -2.00 12.03
C ARG A 253 8.61 -1.14 11.10
N LEU A 254 8.00 -0.34 10.24
CA LEU A 254 8.75 0.59 9.39
C LEU A 254 9.48 1.65 10.23
N ALA A 255 8.91 2.03 11.39
CA ALA A 255 9.56 2.93 12.33
C ALA A 255 10.84 2.34 12.96
N SER A 256 11.03 1.02 12.96
CA SER A 256 12.27 0.36 13.42
C SER A 256 13.26 0.08 12.30
N VAL A 257 12.98 0.50 11.05
CA VAL A 257 13.89 0.28 9.89
C VAL A 257 15.15 1.14 9.98
N SER A 258 15.15 2.20 10.81
CA SER A 258 16.36 3.00 11.07
C SER A 258 17.53 2.12 11.53
N ASP A 259 17.27 1.11 12.34
CA ASP A 259 18.31 0.22 12.89
C ASP A 259 18.86 -0.70 11.79
N LEU A 260 17.98 -1.21 10.93
CA LEU A 260 18.36 -1.98 9.75
C LEU A 260 19.22 -1.16 8.79
N ALA A 261 18.84 0.10 8.54
CA ALA A 261 19.59 1.02 7.68
C ALA A 261 20.94 1.42 8.29
N ALA A 262 21.02 1.56 9.61
CA ALA A 262 22.25 1.84 10.34
C ALA A 262 23.24 0.67 10.32
N ALA A 263 22.75 -0.57 10.28
CA ALA A 263 23.56 -1.77 10.16
C ALA A 263 24.14 -2.01 8.75
N LEU A 264 23.67 -1.27 7.73
CA LEU A 264 24.18 -1.41 6.36
C LEU A 264 25.64 -0.92 6.24
N PRO A 265 26.47 -1.59 5.41
CA PRO A 265 27.84 -1.15 5.16
C PRO A 265 27.92 0.32 4.74
N PRO A 266 28.98 1.07 5.11
CA PRO A 266 29.12 2.49 4.80
C PRO A 266 29.04 2.87 3.32
N GLY A 267 29.42 1.95 2.43
CA GLY A 267 29.36 2.14 0.97
C GLY A 267 28.00 1.89 0.33
N VAL A 268 27.00 1.41 1.07
CA VAL A 268 25.66 1.19 0.53
C VAL A 268 24.94 2.52 0.36
N SER A 269 24.55 2.81 -0.88
CA SER A 269 23.76 3.97 -1.24
C SER A 269 22.90 3.70 -2.48
N PHE A 270 21.81 4.43 -2.60
CA PHE A 270 20.90 4.43 -3.74
C PHE A 270 20.85 5.82 -4.38
N ASP A 271 21.95 6.58 -4.28
CA ASP A 271 22.13 7.85 -4.96
C ASP A 271 22.21 7.63 -6.47
N MET A 272 21.28 8.27 -7.19
CA MET A 272 21.17 8.19 -8.64
C MET A 272 22.37 8.80 -9.40
N ALA A 273 23.29 9.49 -8.71
CA ALA A 273 24.57 9.93 -9.27
C ALA A 273 25.60 8.79 -9.40
N MET A 274 25.41 7.67 -8.70
CA MET A 274 26.30 6.51 -8.77
C MET A 274 26.13 5.73 -10.09
N PRO A 275 27.18 5.07 -10.58
CA PRO A 275 27.06 4.13 -11.71
C PRO A 275 26.03 3.03 -11.45
N PRO A 276 25.29 2.56 -12.48
CA PRO A 276 24.31 1.48 -12.34
C PRO A 276 24.86 0.20 -11.68
N ALA A 277 26.11 -0.15 -11.93
CA ALA A 277 26.76 -1.32 -11.33
C ALA A 277 26.87 -1.20 -9.79
N ASP A 278 27.19 0.00 -9.28
CA ASP A 278 27.34 0.23 -7.85
C ASP A 278 25.98 0.30 -7.14
N LEU A 279 24.94 0.76 -7.84
CA LEU A 279 23.56 0.70 -7.36
C LEU A 279 23.06 -0.74 -7.26
N VAL A 280 23.39 -1.60 -8.24
CA VAL A 280 23.09 -3.03 -8.20
C VAL A 280 23.82 -3.72 -7.05
N ALA A 281 25.11 -3.41 -6.84
CA ALA A 281 25.87 -3.92 -5.69
C ALA A 281 25.22 -3.50 -4.35
N SER A 282 24.77 -2.25 -4.25
CA SER A 282 24.05 -1.74 -3.07
C SER A 282 22.70 -2.43 -2.88
N LEU A 283 21.98 -2.77 -3.95
CA LEU A 283 20.74 -3.55 -3.86
C LEU A 283 21.00 -4.98 -3.36
N HIS A 284 22.08 -5.63 -3.80
CA HIS A 284 22.46 -6.96 -3.31
C HIS A 284 22.88 -6.96 -1.83
N ALA A 285 23.39 -5.84 -1.31
CA ALA A 285 23.72 -5.69 0.11
C ALA A 285 22.50 -5.65 1.03
N VAL A 286 21.28 -5.54 0.48
CA VAL A 286 20.03 -5.58 1.25
C VAL A 286 19.17 -6.73 0.74
N GLU A 287 18.90 -7.70 1.61
CA GLU A 287 18.15 -8.91 1.26
C GLU A 287 16.75 -8.58 0.74
N ALA A 288 16.42 -9.10 -0.45
CA ALA A 288 15.05 -9.10 -0.95
C ALA A 288 14.37 -10.44 -0.66
N ARG A 289 13.06 -10.35 -0.38
CA ARG A 289 12.19 -11.52 -0.23
C ARG A 289 11.20 -11.57 -1.39
N TYR A 290 11.70 -11.79 -2.61
CA TYR A 290 10.84 -11.77 -3.79
C TYR A 290 9.69 -12.80 -3.68
N ALA A 291 8.54 -12.43 -4.23
CA ALA A 291 7.43 -13.31 -4.49
C ALA A 291 6.67 -12.76 -5.72
N PRO A 292 5.96 -13.59 -6.51
CA PRO A 292 5.27 -13.17 -7.73
C PRO A 292 4.31 -11.98 -7.54
N GLU A 293 3.67 -11.88 -6.36
CA GLU A 293 2.76 -10.78 -6.02
C GLU A 293 3.47 -9.41 -5.94
N CYS A 294 4.80 -9.39 -5.88
CA CYS A 294 5.57 -8.15 -5.96
C CYS A 294 5.36 -7.45 -7.32
N LEU A 295 5.08 -8.19 -8.40
CA LEU A 295 4.88 -7.62 -9.74
C LEU A 295 3.71 -6.62 -9.80
N SER A 296 2.73 -6.74 -8.91
CA SER A 296 1.60 -5.81 -8.83
C SER A 296 1.79 -4.70 -7.79
N THR A 297 2.82 -4.77 -6.94
CA THR A 297 2.92 -3.93 -5.72
C THR A 297 4.29 -3.30 -5.46
N CYS A 298 5.33 -3.64 -6.22
CA CYS A 298 6.69 -3.15 -6.01
C CYS A 298 7.38 -2.80 -7.33
N GLU A 299 7.98 -1.62 -7.39
CA GLU A 299 8.64 -1.04 -8.57
C GLU A 299 9.99 -1.68 -8.89
N LEU A 300 10.55 -2.46 -7.96
CA LEU A 300 11.75 -3.27 -8.18
C LEU A 300 11.45 -4.74 -8.50
N ALA A 301 10.18 -5.11 -8.69
CA ALA A 301 9.79 -6.51 -8.81
C ALA A 301 10.42 -7.21 -10.02
N VAL A 302 10.61 -6.53 -11.15
CA VAL A 302 11.27 -7.12 -12.34
C VAL A 302 12.76 -7.37 -12.09
N PHE A 303 13.47 -6.46 -11.41
CA PHE A 303 14.85 -6.71 -10.95
C PHE A 303 14.92 -7.90 -9.99
N CYS A 304 14.08 -7.91 -8.95
CA CYS A 304 14.09 -8.99 -7.95
C CYS A 304 13.66 -10.34 -8.56
N ARG A 305 12.78 -10.33 -9.56
CA ARG A 305 12.40 -11.54 -10.31
C ARG A 305 13.57 -12.09 -11.12
N HIS A 306 14.32 -11.21 -11.78
CA HIS A 306 15.52 -11.58 -12.52
C HIS A 306 16.57 -12.18 -11.59
N GLU A 307 16.82 -11.54 -10.44
CA GLU A 307 17.71 -12.05 -9.38
C GLU A 307 17.25 -13.43 -8.85
N SER A 308 15.94 -13.66 -8.75
CA SER A 308 15.36 -14.91 -8.26
C SER A 308 15.30 -16.04 -9.31
N ALA A 309 15.91 -15.86 -10.49
CA ALA A 309 15.96 -16.92 -11.49
C ALA A 309 16.65 -18.17 -10.91
N GLY A 310 16.08 -19.35 -11.13
CA GLY A 310 16.58 -20.61 -10.56
C GLY A 310 16.26 -20.83 -9.07
N HIS A 311 15.60 -19.88 -8.39
CA HIS A 311 15.23 -19.99 -6.98
C HIS A 311 13.74 -20.33 -6.80
N THR A 312 13.42 -21.02 -5.70
CA THR A 312 12.04 -21.42 -5.36
C THR A 312 11.14 -20.22 -5.06
N ALA A 313 11.72 -19.09 -4.65
CA ALA A 313 11.00 -17.82 -4.48
C ALA A 313 10.25 -17.36 -5.75
N ALA A 314 10.76 -17.68 -6.94
CA ALA A 314 10.11 -17.34 -8.21
C ALA A 314 8.82 -18.14 -8.46
N LEU A 315 8.63 -19.27 -7.77
CA LEU A 315 7.46 -20.14 -7.89
C LEU A 315 6.30 -19.71 -6.97
N GLY A 316 6.52 -18.72 -6.11
CA GLY A 316 5.53 -18.21 -5.17
C GLY A 316 5.60 -18.83 -3.78
N ARG A 317 4.98 -18.13 -2.82
CA ARG A 317 5.03 -18.49 -1.39
C ARG A 317 4.48 -19.90 -1.13
N PRO A 318 3.31 -20.30 -1.67
CA PRO A 318 2.77 -21.64 -1.41
C PRO A 318 3.73 -22.75 -1.84
N VAL A 319 4.38 -22.57 -3.00
CA VAL A 319 5.34 -23.56 -3.52
C VAL A 319 6.61 -23.57 -2.65
N ARG A 320 7.20 -22.40 -2.36
CA ARG A 320 8.39 -22.31 -1.50
C ARG A 320 8.15 -22.92 -0.11
N ASP A 321 6.99 -22.63 0.48
CA ASP A 321 6.64 -23.11 1.82
C ASP A 321 6.41 -24.64 1.79
N ALA A 322 5.78 -25.18 0.73
CA ALA A 322 5.66 -26.64 0.53
C ALA A 322 7.00 -27.35 0.27
N LEU A 323 8.00 -26.64 -0.23
CA LEU A 323 9.37 -27.15 -0.46
C LEU A 323 10.24 -27.10 0.79
N GLY A 324 9.69 -26.77 1.97
CA GLY A 324 10.40 -26.84 3.24
C GLY A 324 11.60 -25.89 3.33
N GLY A 325 11.59 -24.79 2.58
CA GLY A 325 12.67 -23.80 2.62
C GLY A 325 13.89 -24.12 1.75
N VAL A 326 13.84 -25.14 0.88
CA VAL A 326 14.90 -25.33 -0.14
C VAL A 326 14.95 -24.12 -1.07
N GLU A 327 16.14 -23.52 -1.23
CA GLU A 327 16.29 -22.22 -1.86
C GLU A 327 16.29 -22.29 -3.40
N THR A 328 16.88 -23.34 -3.97
CA THR A 328 17.07 -23.45 -5.42
C THR A 328 16.24 -24.55 -6.04
N ILE A 329 15.81 -24.33 -7.29
CA ILE A 329 15.09 -25.34 -8.07
C ILE A 329 15.99 -26.54 -8.37
N ALA A 330 17.29 -26.30 -8.58
CA ALA A 330 18.27 -27.37 -8.81
C ALA A 330 18.33 -28.32 -7.60
N GLU A 331 18.44 -27.79 -6.38
CA GLU A 331 18.46 -28.61 -5.17
C GLU A 331 17.17 -29.40 -4.96
N VAL A 332 16.02 -28.80 -5.24
CA VAL A 332 14.72 -29.50 -5.19
C VAL A 332 14.72 -30.70 -6.12
N LEU A 333 15.23 -30.54 -7.36
CA LEU A 333 15.30 -31.61 -8.34
C LEU A 333 16.30 -32.71 -7.93
N GLU A 334 17.45 -32.33 -7.36
CA GLU A 334 18.44 -33.28 -6.83
C GLU A 334 17.89 -34.09 -5.64
N LEU A 335 17.15 -33.45 -4.73
CA LEU A 335 16.49 -34.11 -3.61
C LEU A 335 15.39 -35.07 -4.10
N ALA A 336 14.58 -34.63 -5.08
CA ALA A 336 13.54 -35.44 -5.70
C ALA A 336 14.11 -36.67 -6.44
N ALA A 337 15.28 -36.52 -7.08
CA ALA A 337 15.99 -37.60 -7.75
C ALA A 337 16.77 -38.52 -6.78
N GLY A 338 16.91 -38.13 -5.52
CA GLY A 338 17.73 -38.85 -4.53
C GLY A 338 19.24 -38.76 -4.80
N THR A 339 19.68 -37.81 -5.62
CA THR A 339 21.11 -37.62 -5.95
C THR A 339 21.84 -36.73 -4.96
N ARG A 340 21.09 -36.03 -4.10
CA ARG A 340 21.62 -35.22 -2.99
C ARG A 340 21.19 -35.80 -1.66
N THR A 341 22.11 -35.82 -0.69
CA THR A 341 21.79 -36.17 0.70
C THR A 341 21.09 -34.98 1.37
N PRO A 342 19.86 -35.12 1.90
CA PRO A 342 19.17 -34.04 2.59
C PRO A 342 19.87 -33.67 3.90
N THR A 343 19.83 -32.39 4.27
CA THR A 343 20.12 -31.98 5.65
C THR A 343 19.01 -32.44 6.60
N GLU A 344 19.22 -32.37 7.91
CA GLU A 344 18.23 -32.76 8.92
C GLU A 344 16.89 -32.03 8.73
N GLU A 345 16.93 -30.73 8.43
CA GLU A 345 15.74 -29.89 8.16
C GLU A 345 15.04 -30.25 6.84
N GLN A 346 15.74 -30.90 5.91
CA GLN A 346 15.25 -31.24 4.58
C GLN A 346 14.72 -32.68 4.46
N VAL A 347 14.89 -33.52 5.48
CA VAL A 347 14.53 -34.96 5.40
C VAL A 347 13.07 -35.17 5.01
N GLU A 348 12.15 -34.43 5.64
CA GLU A 348 10.71 -34.55 5.35
C GLU A 348 10.38 -34.07 3.93
N ALA A 349 10.90 -32.89 3.53
CA ALA A 349 10.70 -32.34 2.20
C ALA A 349 11.26 -33.27 1.11
N ALA A 350 12.44 -33.85 1.33
CA ALA A 350 13.07 -34.79 0.41
C ALA A 350 12.24 -36.07 0.24
N ALA A 351 11.70 -36.63 1.33
CA ALA A 351 10.83 -37.80 1.25
C ALA A 351 9.56 -37.54 0.44
N LEU A 352 8.91 -36.38 0.64
CA LEU A 352 7.75 -35.95 -0.13
C LEU A 352 8.08 -35.74 -1.61
N LEU A 353 9.21 -35.10 -1.90
CA LEU A 353 9.68 -34.86 -3.27
C LEU A 353 9.98 -36.16 -4.01
N GLN A 354 10.64 -37.12 -3.37
CA GLN A 354 10.92 -38.44 -3.94
C GLN A 354 9.63 -39.23 -4.20
N ALA A 355 8.68 -39.19 -3.26
CA ALA A 355 7.37 -39.80 -3.45
C ALA A 355 6.61 -39.18 -4.64
N ALA A 356 6.61 -37.84 -4.75
CA ALA A 356 5.99 -37.14 -5.87
C ALA A 356 6.67 -37.43 -7.21
N ALA A 357 8.01 -37.50 -7.23
CA ALA A 357 8.78 -37.86 -8.42
C ALA A 357 8.47 -39.29 -8.91
N ARG A 358 8.40 -40.25 -7.98
CA ARG A 358 8.00 -41.64 -8.28
C ARG A 358 6.60 -41.70 -8.89
N LEU A 359 5.61 -41.06 -8.26
CA LEU A 359 4.23 -41.03 -8.76
C LEU A 359 4.14 -40.39 -10.15
N ARG A 360 4.87 -39.31 -10.40
CA ARG A 360 4.92 -38.67 -11.72
C ARG A 360 5.53 -39.60 -12.78
N ALA A 361 6.57 -40.35 -12.43
CA ALA A 361 7.19 -41.31 -13.34
C ALA A 361 6.29 -42.52 -13.65
N GLU A 362 5.41 -42.91 -12.73
CA GLU A 362 4.43 -43.98 -12.94
C GLU A 362 3.26 -43.57 -13.87
N ILE A 363 3.01 -42.26 -14.01
CA ILE A 363 1.90 -41.70 -14.81
C ILE A 363 2.32 -41.34 -16.25
N LEU A 364 3.62 -41.09 -16.49
CA LEU A 364 4.18 -40.71 -17.79
C LEU A 364 4.56 -41.94 -18.63
#